data_AF-K0TAH9-F1
#
_entry.id   AF-K0TAH9-F1
#
_cell.length_a   1.000
_cell.length_b   1.000
_cell.length_c   1.000
_cell.angle_alpha   90.00
_cell.angle_beta   90.00
_cell.angle_gamma   90.00
#
_symmetry.space_group_name_H-M   'P 1'
#
loop_
_entity.id
_entity.type
_entity.pdbx_description
1 polymer ?
#
loop_
_entity_poly.entity_id
_entity_poly.type
_entity_poly.pdbx_seq_one_letter_code
_entity_poly.pdbx_strand_id
1 'polypeptide(L)'
;MKFIALALALSTSVRGLDYPIGITNCGVFQQIDGKVSFAWVKFDNYIRLTQIFHTEAPKRAVTMNQGATEVMLALDLADRMAGTAYLDDYIWPELSDAYNQIPVLNEKYPNITELMAVEPDFVYASYSSAFSEARLNYSSVLGIEEGECSLMIQRSNGENRTHCREELHDFGIQTYLSKPYCELTEHQPDETTLDVLYNEIYDVASIFGAFDNARVLVDSIQGHFDDALRVASTALMSGIDPIKVLWLDGWDDETPFVGACCGSVQTIIERSGAENVLEDQGVEEKKSWDSVSWDTIEAKDPDLIVLIDASWDEAHEKIFKLCSNEQTRKLRAVQNRAFIQVPFSASTLGVRIGALAYNLAEAFTAIVQGEALPSLQFTPTSIADDGSDSSPQVLAKSGIRVFDSLPTWNGTDLNELCPGSNTGVQIREDIPLASAEELAEQVETLAAEKVTLENTVNDANVKVSDLETVSDLETVNEALENTVDDVTREKDLLAKEVEELNAQFEGIDSGASVMSFGLAAAISLLTLAF
;
A
#
# COMPACT_ATOMS: atom_id res chain seq x y z
N MET A 1 25.03 18.53 -0.37
CA MET A 1 24.67 19.96 -0.52
C MET A 1 25.30 20.66 -1.76
N LYS A 2 26.13 19.97 -2.56
CA LYS A 2 26.88 20.54 -3.70
C LYS A 2 26.54 19.90 -5.05
N PHE A 3 26.06 18.65 -5.04
CA PHE A 3 25.06 18.11 -6.00
C PHE A 3 23.91 19.09 -6.31
N ILE A 4 23.58 19.95 -5.36
CA ILE A 4 22.57 21.02 -5.46
C ILE A 4 22.97 22.07 -6.53
N ALA A 5 24.25 22.39 -6.67
CA ALA A 5 24.75 23.37 -7.64
C ALA A 5 24.88 22.79 -9.06
N LEU A 6 25.23 21.50 -9.19
CA LEU A 6 25.30 20.83 -10.50
C LEU A 6 23.91 20.50 -11.06
N ALA A 7 22.94 20.16 -10.20
CA ALA A 7 21.52 20.06 -10.58
C ALA A 7 20.93 21.43 -10.96
N LEU A 8 21.37 22.51 -10.31
CA LEU A 8 21.06 23.89 -10.74
C LEU A 8 21.71 24.23 -12.11
N ALA A 9 22.92 23.75 -12.41
CA ALA A 9 23.53 23.90 -13.73
C ALA A 9 22.78 23.09 -14.81
N LEU A 10 22.33 21.88 -14.50
CA LEU A 10 21.47 21.06 -15.37
C LEU A 10 20.05 21.62 -15.50
N SER A 11 19.55 22.37 -14.51
CA SER A 11 18.27 23.10 -14.59
C SER A 11 18.31 24.27 -15.58
N THR A 12 19.49 24.74 -15.97
CA THR A 12 19.65 25.85 -16.93
C THR A 12 19.75 25.42 -18.39
N SER A 13 19.84 24.12 -18.67
CA SER A 13 19.72 23.59 -20.04
C SER A 13 18.45 22.76 -20.19
N VAL A 14 17.30 23.43 -20.11
CA VAL A 14 16.07 22.96 -20.75
C VAL A 14 16.32 22.96 -22.26
N ARG A 15 16.81 21.84 -22.82
CA ARG A 15 16.62 21.62 -24.25
C ARG A 15 15.19 21.13 -24.42
N GLY A 16 14.30 22.06 -24.75
CA GLY A 16 12.98 21.73 -25.25
C GLY A 16 13.15 20.90 -26.52
N LEU A 17 13.00 19.58 -26.38
CA LEU A 17 12.77 18.72 -27.52
C LEU A 17 11.26 18.82 -27.79
N ASP A 18 10.89 19.56 -28.83
CA ASP A 18 9.50 19.65 -29.31
C ASP A 18 9.07 18.30 -29.90
N TYR A 19 8.63 17.37 -29.04
CA TYR A 19 7.88 16.18 -29.45
C TYR A 19 6.39 16.45 -29.26
N PRO A 20 5.49 15.90 -30.09
CA PRO A 20 4.07 15.82 -29.74
C PRO A 20 3.93 15.04 -28.43
N ILE A 21 3.21 15.59 -27.47
CA ILE A 21 3.36 15.26 -26.05
C ILE A 21 2.26 14.33 -25.57
N GLY A 22 2.66 13.18 -25.01
CA GLY A 22 1.81 12.15 -24.41
C GLY A 22 1.83 12.18 -22.86
N ILE A 23 0.71 12.21 -22.12
CA ILE A 23 0.67 11.44 -20.85
C ILE A 23 0.56 9.98 -21.26
N THR A 24 1.49 9.15 -20.81
CA THR A 24 1.37 7.70 -20.94
C THR A 24 1.06 7.12 -19.58
N ASN A 25 -0.23 6.95 -19.28
CA ASN A 25 -0.66 6.14 -18.14
C ASN A 25 -1.49 4.95 -18.63
N CYS A 26 -1.00 3.74 -18.33
CA CYS A 26 -1.48 2.47 -18.88
C CYS A 26 -1.35 2.34 -20.41
N GLY A 27 -0.28 2.87 -21.00
CA GLY A 27 -0.02 2.78 -22.44
C GLY A 27 -0.95 3.58 -23.36
N VAL A 28 -2.03 4.15 -22.81
CA VAL A 28 -2.87 5.17 -23.45
C VAL A 28 -2.02 6.40 -23.69
N PHE A 29 -1.82 6.76 -24.96
CA PHE A 29 -1.01 7.91 -25.37
C PHE A 29 -1.91 9.14 -25.46
N GLN A 30 -1.79 10.04 -24.49
CA GLN A 30 -2.62 11.24 -24.48
C GLN A 30 -1.91 12.44 -25.11
N GLN A 31 -2.31 12.86 -26.32
CA GLN A 31 -1.79 14.09 -26.88
C GLN A 31 -2.24 15.31 -26.05
N ILE A 32 -1.35 15.92 -25.27
CA ILE A 32 -1.64 17.17 -24.54
C ILE A 32 -0.99 18.34 -25.27
N ASP A 33 -1.77 19.38 -25.54
CA ASP A 33 -1.25 20.68 -25.94
C ASP A 33 -0.48 21.29 -24.76
N GLY A 34 0.85 21.15 -24.76
CA GLY A 34 1.71 21.66 -23.69
C GLY A 34 3.19 21.44 -23.96
N LYS A 35 4.02 21.70 -22.95
CA LYS A 35 5.41 21.21 -22.89
C LYS A 35 5.50 20.17 -21.79
N VAL A 36 6.25 19.10 -21.97
CA VAL A 36 6.64 18.20 -20.89
C VAL A 36 8.14 18.32 -20.76
N SER A 37 8.60 18.57 -19.54
CA SER A 37 10.01 18.44 -19.21
C SER A 37 10.17 17.25 -18.30
N PHE A 38 11.21 16.48 -18.52
CA PHE A 38 11.65 15.51 -17.53
C PHE A 38 12.58 16.22 -16.57
N ALA A 39 12.32 16.09 -15.28
CA ALA A 39 13.22 16.58 -14.26
C ALA A 39 13.54 15.43 -13.31
N TRP A 40 14.81 15.33 -12.94
CA TRP A 40 15.20 14.55 -11.78
C TRP A 40 14.72 15.29 -10.54
N VAL A 41 13.61 14.83 -9.98
CA VAL A 41 13.06 15.35 -8.72
C VAL A 41 13.69 14.57 -7.59
N LYS A 42 14.35 15.30 -6.70
CA LYS A 42 14.91 14.72 -5.48
C LYS A 42 13.79 14.59 -4.44
N PHE A 43 13.60 13.36 -3.99
CA PHE A 43 12.87 13.03 -2.77
C PHE A 43 13.89 12.67 -1.68
N ASP A 44 13.46 12.57 -0.43
CA ASP A 44 14.38 12.45 0.70
C ASP A 44 15.28 11.21 0.61
N ASN A 45 14.74 10.10 0.07
CA ASN A 45 15.45 8.81 -0.03
C ASN A 45 15.77 8.35 -1.45
N TYR A 46 15.33 9.05 -2.50
CA TYR A 46 15.62 8.68 -3.90
C TYR A 46 15.50 9.86 -4.87
N ILE A 47 16.03 9.69 -6.07
CA ILE A 47 15.95 10.68 -7.15
C ILE A 47 15.17 10.02 -8.29
N ARG A 48 14.07 10.64 -8.72
CA ARG A 48 13.18 10.10 -9.76
C ARG A 48 13.19 10.99 -10.99
N LEU A 49 13.24 10.38 -12.17
CA LEU A 49 12.93 11.07 -13.41
C LEU A 49 11.41 11.25 -13.49
N THR A 50 10.95 12.45 -13.14
CA THR A 50 9.53 12.79 -13.11
C THR A 50 9.16 13.55 -14.37
N GLN A 51 8.07 13.12 -15.01
CA GLN A 51 7.42 13.90 -16.05
C GLN A 51 6.76 15.12 -15.41
N ILE A 52 7.18 16.32 -15.79
CA ILE A 52 6.56 17.58 -15.38
C ILE A 52 5.73 18.10 -16.55
N PHE A 53 4.42 18.22 -16.32
CA PHE A 53 3.48 18.77 -17.30
C PHE A 53 3.45 20.30 -17.21
N HIS A 54 3.73 20.97 -18.33
CA HIS A 54 3.57 22.42 -18.50
C HIS A 54 2.29 22.68 -19.27
N THR A 55 1.19 22.24 -18.68
CA THR A 55 -0.19 22.45 -19.14
C THR A 55 -0.95 23.15 -18.03
N GLU A 56 -2.11 23.76 -18.32
CA GLU A 56 -2.97 24.20 -17.22
C GLU A 56 -3.40 22.96 -16.42
N ALA A 57 -3.21 22.98 -15.10
CA ALA A 57 -3.68 21.93 -14.21
C ALA A 57 -5.20 21.77 -14.37
N PRO A 58 -5.74 20.52 -14.34
CA PRO A 58 -7.18 20.31 -14.41
C PRO A 58 -7.91 21.07 -13.29
N LYS A 59 -9.10 21.57 -13.59
CA LYS A 59 -9.90 22.42 -12.70
C LYS A 59 -11.22 21.78 -12.30
N ARG A 60 -11.62 20.70 -12.97
CA ARG A 60 -12.90 20.01 -12.84
C ARG A 60 -12.69 18.49 -12.85
N ALA A 61 -11.85 18.01 -11.94
CA ALA A 61 -11.55 16.61 -11.79
C ALA A 61 -12.75 15.82 -11.22
N VAL A 62 -12.99 14.62 -11.74
CA VAL A 62 -13.93 13.66 -11.16
C VAL A 62 -13.19 12.40 -10.74
N THR A 63 -13.33 12.00 -9.48
CA THR A 63 -12.77 10.74 -8.98
C THR A 63 -13.83 9.65 -8.99
N MET A 64 -13.46 8.48 -9.50
CA MET A 64 -14.39 7.38 -9.78
C MET A 64 -14.39 6.29 -8.70
N ASN A 65 -13.44 6.33 -7.77
CA ASN A 65 -13.30 5.36 -6.68
C ASN A 65 -12.77 6.05 -5.42
N GLN A 66 -12.91 5.39 -4.26
CA GLN A 66 -12.43 5.93 -2.99
C GLN A 66 -10.91 6.15 -2.97
N GLY A 67 -10.10 5.20 -3.44
CA GLY A 67 -8.64 5.36 -3.48
C GLY A 67 -8.20 6.63 -4.23
N ALA A 68 -8.74 6.84 -5.43
CA ALA A 68 -8.51 8.05 -6.23
C ALA A 68 -8.98 9.33 -5.53
N THR A 69 -10.15 9.26 -4.88
CA THR A 69 -10.72 10.37 -4.09
C THR A 69 -9.78 10.77 -2.96
N GLU A 70 -9.31 9.80 -2.17
CA GLU A 70 -8.47 10.08 -1.01
C GLU A 70 -7.06 10.54 -1.39
N VAL A 71 -6.50 10.06 -2.51
CA VAL A 71 -5.25 10.61 -3.06
C VAL A 71 -5.41 12.09 -3.41
N MET A 72 -6.47 12.47 -4.14
CA MET A 72 -6.69 13.89 -4.48
C MET A 72 -6.91 14.76 -3.24
N LEU A 73 -7.71 14.28 -2.28
CA LEU A 73 -7.95 15.00 -1.03
C LEU A 73 -6.68 15.15 -0.18
N ALA A 74 -5.88 14.10 -0.06
CA ALA A 74 -4.62 14.13 0.69
C ALA A 74 -3.55 15.01 0.03
N LEU A 75 -3.68 15.28 -1.28
CA LEU A 75 -2.89 16.27 -2.02
C LEU A 75 -3.43 17.70 -1.91
N ASP A 76 -4.48 17.93 -1.11
CA ASP A 76 -5.17 19.22 -0.95
C ASP A 76 -5.77 19.75 -2.26
N LEU A 77 -6.37 18.85 -3.05
CA LEU A 77 -6.95 19.16 -4.37
C LEU A 77 -8.48 19.24 -4.38
N ALA A 78 -9.12 19.40 -3.21
CA ALA A 78 -10.58 19.47 -3.13
C ALA A 78 -11.19 20.60 -4.00
N ASP A 79 -10.51 21.74 -4.13
CA ASP A 79 -10.93 22.87 -4.97
C ASP A 79 -10.81 22.60 -6.48
N ARG A 80 -10.14 21.50 -6.87
CA ARG A 80 -10.02 21.02 -8.25
C ARG A 80 -11.04 19.95 -8.60
N MET A 81 -11.85 19.51 -7.63
CA MET A 81 -12.76 18.39 -7.81
C MET A 81 -14.19 18.88 -8.11
N ALA A 82 -14.73 18.46 -9.26
CA ALA A 82 -16.12 18.72 -9.67
C ALA A 82 -17.10 17.63 -9.19
N GLY A 83 -16.59 16.46 -8.80
CA GLY A 83 -17.41 15.40 -8.22
C GLY A 83 -16.61 14.17 -7.79
N THR A 84 -17.23 13.35 -6.95
CA THR A 84 -16.72 12.03 -6.54
C THR A 84 -17.77 10.95 -6.79
N ALA A 85 -17.33 9.70 -6.83
CA ALA A 85 -18.20 8.56 -7.03
C ALA A 85 -17.62 7.29 -6.41
N TYR A 86 -18.49 6.30 -6.17
CA TYR A 86 -18.13 4.93 -5.78
C TYR A 86 -17.19 4.84 -4.57
N LEU A 87 -17.67 5.30 -3.40
CA LEU A 87 -17.00 4.97 -2.15
C LEU A 87 -17.17 3.49 -1.83
N ASP A 88 -16.10 2.87 -1.33
CA ASP A 88 -16.11 1.48 -0.90
C ASP A 88 -16.67 1.35 0.53
N ASP A 89 -16.31 2.32 1.39
CA ASP A 89 -16.75 2.50 2.77
C ASP A 89 -16.83 4.00 3.15
N TYR A 90 -16.41 4.39 4.34
CA TYR A 90 -16.43 5.78 4.80
C TYR A 90 -15.11 6.48 4.44
N ILE A 91 -15.17 7.78 4.11
CA ILE A 91 -13.97 8.58 3.86
C ILE A 91 -13.09 8.67 5.10
N TRP A 92 -11.77 8.69 4.88
CA TRP A 92 -10.80 8.76 5.95
C TRP A 92 -11.09 9.99 6.83
N PRO A 93 -11.25 9.88 8.16
CA PRO A 93 -11.78 10.99 8.96
C PRO A 93 -11.01 12.30 8.80
N GLU A 94 -9.69 12.23 8.62
CA GLU A 94 -8.82 13.39 8.37
C GLU A 94 -9.15 14.14 7.06
N LEU A 95 -9.79 13.47 6.10
CA LEU A 95 -10.17 14.01 4.80
C LEU A 95 -11.66 14.39 4.72
N SER A 96 -12.43 14.13 5.77
CA SER A 96 -13.90 14.26 5.74
C SER A 96 -14.38 15.70 5.51
N ASP A 97 -13.73 16.69 6.13
CA ASP A 97 -14.10 18.10 5.97
C ASP A 97 -13.90 18.59 4.52
N ALA A 98 -12.84 18.13 3.86
CA ALA A 98 -12.57 18.45 2.46
C ALA A 98 -13.54 17.71 1.54
N TYR A 99 -13.79 16.41 1.80
CA TYR A 99 -14.73 15.59 1.04
C TYR A 99 -16.16 16.15 1.05
N ASN A 100 -16.65 16.60 2.22
CA ASN A 100 -18.02 17.09 2.39
C ASN A 100 -18.35 18.35 1.56
N GLN A 101 -17.34 18.99 0.97
CA GLN A 101 -17.50 20.15 0.09
C GLN A 101 -17.71 19.76 -1.37
N ILE A 102 -17.48 18.50 -1.74
CA ILE A 102 -17.45 18.02 -3.11
C ILE A 102 -18.74 17.25 -3.42
N PRO A 103 -19.41 17.49 -4.56
CA PRO A 103 -20.60 16.74 -4.94
C PRO A 103 -20.32 15.25 -5.09
N VAL A 104 -21.18 14.40 -4.53
CA VAL A 104 -21.22 12.97 -4.85
C VAL A 104 -22.11 12.78 -6.06
N LEU A 105 -21.54 12.35 -7.19
CA LEU A 105 -22.27 12.21 -8.45
C LEU A 105 -23.15 10.95 -8.45
N ASN A 106 -22.62 9.86 -7.89
CA ASN A 106 -23.32 8.58 -7.80
C ASN A 106 -22.70 7.70 -6.70
N GLU A 107 -23.51 6.88 -6.04
CA GLU A 107 -23.03 5.88 -5.06
C GLU A 107 -22.23 4.76 -5.72
N LYS A 108 -22.39 4.58 -7.04
CA LYS A 108 -21.57 3.71 -7.90
C LYS A 108 -20.88 4.57 -8.97
N TYR A 109 -20.62 4.02 -10.15
CA TYR A 109 -20.15 4.84 -11.27
C TYR A 109 -21.30 5.69 -11.83
N PRO A 110 -21.09 7.00 -12.04
CA PRO A 110 -22.08 7.85 -12.69
C PRO A 110 -22.23 7.42 -14.14
N ASN A 111 -23.42 7.47 -14.72
CA ASN A 111 -23.51 7.31 -16.17
C ASN A 111 -22.91 8.54 -16.89
N ILE A 112 -22.67 8.44 -18.20
CA ILE A 112 -22.06 9.52 -18.96
C ILE A 112 -22.85 10.84 -18.93
N THR A 113 -24.19 10.80 -18.79
CA THR A 113 -24.98 12.04 -18.64
C THR A 113 -24.66 12.73 -17.32
N GLU A 114 -24.57 11.96 -16.23
CA GLU A 114 -24.21 12.47 -14.90
C GLU A 114 -22.77 12.99 -14.88
N LEU A 115 -21.84 12.27 -15.51
CA LEU A 115 -20.44 12.68 -15.63
C LEU A 115 -20.31 13.98 -16.43
N MET A 116 -20.93 14.07 -17.62
CA MET A 116 -20.82 15.26 -18.47
C MET A 116 -21.58 16.48 -17.91
N ALA A 117 -22.58 16.28 -17.05
CA ALA A 117 -23.32 17.37 -16.41
C ALA A 117 -22.44 18.26 -15.52
N VAL A 118 -21.31 17.74 -15.04
CA VAL A 118 -20.33 18.52 -14.28
C VAL A 118 -19.16 19.01 -15.15
N GLU A 119 -19.24 18.88 -16.48
CA GLU A 119 -18.24 19.39 -17.43
C GLU A 119 -16.79 19.06 -16.99
N PRO A 120 -16.45 17.77 -16.79
CA PRO A 120 -15.15 17.39 -16.26
C PRO A 120 -14.05 17.66 -17.29
N ASP A 121 -12.86 18.04 -16.82
CA ASP A 121 -11.66 18.13 -17.65
C ASP A 121 -10.62 17.04 -17.31
N PHE A 122 -10.88 16.26 -16.25
CA PHE A 122 -10.04 15.16 -15.82
C PHE A 122 -10.86 14.10 -15.07
N VAL A 123 -10.59 12.82 -15.32
CA VAL A 123 -11.20 11.69 -14.62
C VAL A 123 -10.12 10.77 -14.07
N TYR A 124 -10.15 10.53 -12.77
CA TYR A 124 -9.22 9.67 -12.07
C TYR A 124 -9.93 8.45 -11.47
N ALA A 125 -9.47 7.26 -11.82
CA ALA A 125 -9.99 6.01 -11.27
C ALA A 125 -8.90 5.13 -10.67
N SER A 126 -9.29 4.36 -9.65
CA SER A 126 -8.45 3.30 -9.10
C SER A 126 -8.56 2.01 -9.91
N TYR A 127 -9.73 1.72 -10.49
CA TYR A 127 -9.98 0.48 -11.20
C TYR A 127 -10.36 0.72 -12.67
N SER A 128 -9.82 -0.08 -13.59
CA SER A 128 -10.16 -0.03 -15.03
C SER A 128 -11.65 -0.11 -15.32
N SER A 129 -12.40 -0.77 -14.43
CA SER A 129 -13.85 -0.89 -14.54
C SER A 129 -14.58 0.46 -14.58
N ALA A 130 -13.99 1.51 -14.00
CA ALA A 130 -14.49 2.87 -14.08
C ALA A 130 -14.58 3.36 -15.52
N PHE A 131 -13.75 2.85 -16.44
CA PHE A 131 -13.75 3.24 -17.84
C PHE A 131 -14.43 2.22 -18.76
N SER A 132 -15.06 1.19 -18.19
CA SER A 132 -15.74 0.18 -19.01
C SER A 132 -17.02 0.71 -19.65
N GLU A 133 -17.21 0.39 -20.92
CA GLU A 133 -18.36 0.80 -21.72
C GLU A 133 -19.69 0.47 -21.05
N ALA A 134 -19.80 -0.77 -20.55
CA ALA A 134 -20.99 -1.30 -19.92
C ALA A 134 -21.38 -0.59 -18.60
N ARG A 135 -20.45 0.08 -17.92
CA ARG A 135 -20.72 0.73 -16.62
C ARG A 135 -21.08 2.19 -16.75
N LEU A 136 -20.52 2.91 -17.72
CA LEU A 136 -20.78 4.33 -17.91
C LEU A 136 -21.81 4.64 -19.01
N ASN A 137 -22.12 3.66 -19.87
CA ASN A 137 -23.05 3.82 -21.00
C ASN A 137 -22.66 5.02 -21.90
N TYR A 138 -21.38 5.11 -22.26
CA TYR A 138 -20.81 6.22 -23.04
C TYR A 138 -21.55 6.50 -24.36
N SER A 139 -22.09 5.45 -24.96
CA SER A 139 -22.56 5.42 -26.34
C SER A 139 -23.55 6.53 -26.70
N SER A 140 -24.64 6.63 -25.94
CA SER A 140 -25.76 7.51 -26.31
C SER A 140 -25.46 9.02 -26.20
N VAL A 141 -24.51 9.43 -25.35
CA VAL A 141 -24.24 10.86 -25.06
C VAL A 141 -23.00 11.36 -25.79
N LEU A 142 -21.98 10.52 -25.94
CA LEU A 142 -20.79 10.86 -26.73
C LEU A 142 -20.98 10.58 -28.24
N GLY A 143 -22.14 10.04 -28.64
CA GLY A 143 -22.40 9.70 -30.04
C GLY A 143 -21.54 8.54 -30.57
N ILE A 144 -21.10 7.67 -29.66
CA ILE A 144 -20.33 6.45 -29.94
C ILE A 144 -21.35 5.31 -30.07
N GLU A 145 -21.30 4.47 -31.10
CA GLU A 145 -22.21 3.30 -31.14
C GLU A 145 -21.76 2.24 -30.11
N GLU A 146 -22.68 1.38 -29.67
CA GLU A 146 -22.34 0.29 -28.74
C GLU A 146 -21.28 -0.64 -29.36
N GLY A 147 -20.17 -0.86 -28.64
CA GLY A 147 -19.02 -1.63 -29.08
C GLY A 147 -17.98 -0.83 -29.87
N GLU A 148 -18.11 0.49 -29.99
CA GLU A 148 -17.16 1.33 -30.74
C GLU A 148 -16.03 1.92 -29.90
N CYS A 149 -16.01 1.73 -28.57
CA CYS A 149 -14.81 2.13 -27.83
C CYS A 149 -13.60 1.27 -28.24
N SER A 150 -12.48 1.95 -28.39
CA SER A 150 -11.28 1.50 -29.08
C SER A 150 -10.55 0.34 -28.38
N LEU A 151 -10.71 0.17 -27.07
CA LEU A 151 -10.02 -0.86 -26.30
C LEU A 151 -10.93 -2.00 -25.88
N MET A 152 -10.86 -3.12 -26.59
CA MET A 152 -11.52 -4.38 -26.23
C MET A 152 -10.50 -5.37 -25.67
N ILE A 153 -10.76 -5.89 -24.47
CA ILE A 153 -9.91 -6.89 -23.81
C ILE A 153 -10.73 -8.15 -23.52
N GLN A 154 -10.21 -9.28 -23.97
CA GLN A 154 -10.76 -10.59 -23.63
C GLN A 154 -10.22 -11.06 -22.27
N ARG A 155 -11.11 -11.32 -21.33
CA ARG A 155 -10.80 -11.85 -20.00
C ARG A 155 -10.49 -13.36 -20.07
N SER A 156 -9.84 -13.89 -19.04
CA SER A 156 -9.54 -15.31 -18.89
C SER A 156 -10.77 -16.22 -18.88
N ASN A 157 -11.93 -15.71 -18.47
CA ASN A 157 -13.22 -16.39 -18.53
C ASN A 157 -13.89 -16.34 -19.92
N GLY A 158 -13.24 -15.74 -20.92
CA GLY A 158 -13.72 -15.61 -22.30
C GLY A 158 -14.62 -14.40 -22.57
N GLU A 159 -14.96 -13.60 -21.55
CA GLU A 159 -15.77 -12.39 -21.71
C GLU A 159 -14.96 -11.23 -22.31
N ASN A 160 -15.53 -10.50 -23.26
CA ASN A 160 -14.96 -9.27 -23.77
C ASN A 160 -15.40 -8.08 -22.91
N ARG A 161 -14.45 -7.25 -22.47
CA ARG A 161 -14.72 -5.95 -21.85
C ARG A 161 -14.14 -4.83 -22.69
N THR A 162 -15.01 -3.90 -23.06
CA THR A 162 -14.69 -2.71 -23.83
C THR A 162 -14.49 -1.52 -22.89
N HIS A 163 -13.48 -0.68 -23.14
CA HIS A 163 -13.12 0.48 -22.32
C HIS A 163 -12.97 1.73 -23.19
N CYS A 164 -13.33 2.91 -22.65
CA CYS A 164 -13.54 4.12 -23.46
C CYS A 164 -12.68 5.35 -23.07
N ARG A 165 -11.43 5.12 -22.66
CA ARG A 165 -10.54 6.22 -22.23
C ARG A 165 -10.08 7.11 -23.38
N GLU A 166 -9.80 6.53 -24.55
CA GLU A 166 -9.40 7.28 -25.75
C GLU A 166 -10.54 8.19 -26.22
N GLU A 167 -11.77 7.69 -26.15
CA GLU A 167 -12.94 8.46 -26.55
C GLU A 167 -13.19 9.61 -25.57
N LEU A 168 -12.96 9.43 -24.26
CA LEU A 168 -12.97 10.56 -23.33
C LEU A 168 -11.93 11.64 -23.72
N HIS A 169 -10.76 11.24 -24.21
CA HIS A 169 -9.72 12.18 -24.66
C HIS A 169 -10.14 12.94 -25.92
N ASP A 170 -10.85 12.30 -26.85
CA ASP A 170 -11.43 12.97 -28.03
C ASP A 170 -12.42 14.09 -27.65
N PHE A 171 -13.04 13.98 -26.47
CA PHE A 171 -13.91 15.01 -25.89
C PHE A 171 -13.16 16.02 -24.99
N GLY A 172 -11.83 15.95 -24.93
CA GLY A 172 -10.99 16.85 -24.14
C GLY A 172 -10.97 16.55 -22.64
N ILE A 173 -11.40 15.34 -22.24
CA ILE A 173 -11.45 14.90 -20.85
C ILE A 173 -10.25 14.03 -20.60
N GLN A 174 -9.31 14.50 -19.80
CA GLN A 174 -8.09 13.76 -19.52
C GLN A 174 -8.38 12.58 -18.58
N THR A 175 -7.62 11.47 -18.65
CA THR A 175 -7.86 10.31 -17.77
C THR A 175 -6.59 9.79 -17.10
N TYR A 176 -6.71 9.41 -15.83
CA TYR A 176 -5.68 8.71 -15.07
C TYR A 176 -6.26 7.45 -14.42
N LEU A 177 -5.51 6.35 -14.51
CA LEU A 177 -5.86 5.05 -13.92
C LEU A 177 -4.70 4.54 -13.05
N SER A 178 -4.97 4.06 -11.85
CA SER A 178 -3.93 3.45 -11.01
C SER A 178 -3.26 2.27 -11.72
N LYS A 179 -1.92 2.24 -11.73
CA LYS A 179 -1.11 1.31 -12.55
C LYS A 179 -1.39 -0.19 -12.30
N PRO A 180 -1.61 -0.66 -11.06
CA PRO A 180 -1.97 -2.06 -10.80
C PRO A 180 -3.23 -2.52 -11.53
N TYR A 181 -4.09 -1.58 -11.93
CA TYR A 181 -5.38 -1.87 -12.52
C TYR A 181 -5.52 -1.39 -13.96
N CYS A 182 -4.39 -1.05 -14.61
CA CYS A 182 -4.33 -0.82 -16.04
C CYS A 182 -5.06 -1.90 -16.82
N GLU A 183 -5.76 -1.52 -17.88
CA GLU A 183 -6.60 -2.44 -18.63
C GLU A 183 -5.78 -3.59 -19.25
N LEU A 184 -4.61 -3.25 -19.80
CA LEU A 184 -3.65 -4.20 -20.35
C LEU A 184 -2.63 -4.63 -19.30
N THR A 185 -2.46 -5.95 -19.13
CA THR A 185 -1.53 -6.54 -18.15
C THR A 185 -0.07 -6.15 -18.40
N GLU A 186 0.33 -5.93 -19.65
CA GLU A 186 1.67 -5.47 -20.02
C GLU A 186 2.01 -4.03 -19.56
N HIS A 187 1.00 -3.28 -19.08
CA HIS A 187 1.18 -1.96 -18.49
C HIS A 187 1.03 -1.95 -16.97
N GLN A 188 0.63 -3.09 -16.38
CA GLN A 188 0.62 -3.27 -14.94
C GLN A 188 2.06 -3.50 -14.46
N PRO A 189 2.38 -3.12 -13.22
CA PRO A 189 3.67 -3.47 -12.64
C PRO A 189 3.79 -4.98 -12.44
N ASP A 190 5.01 -5.51 -12.54
CA ASP A 190 5.30 -6.92 -12.24
C ASP A 190 4.94 -7.29 -10.78
N GLU A 191 4.91 -6.30 -9.90
CA GLU A 191 4.52 -6.45 -8.50
C GLU A 191 3.93 -5.16 -7.92
N THR A 192 2.94 -5.32 -7.04
CA THR A 192 2.20 -4.21 -6.42
C THR A 192 2.92 -3.72 -5.16
N THR A 193 4.00 -2.95 -5.33
CA THR A 193 4.83 -2.44 -4.21
C THR A 193 4.40 -1.06 -3.72
N LEU A 194 4.94 -0.61 -2.58
CA LEU A 194 4.74 0.77 -2.07
C LEU A 194 5.25 1.83 -3.06
N ASP A 195 6.29 1.53 -3.83
CA ASP A 195 6.78 2.44 -4.86
C ASP A 195 5.73 2.71 -5.93
N VAL A 196 4.85 1.75 -6.22
CA VAL A 196 3.73 1.97 -7.15
C VAL A 196 2.81 3.07 -6.63
N LEU A 197 2.47 3.03 -5.32
CA LEU A 197 1.66 4.05 -4.66
C LEU A 197 2.38 5.41 -4.62
N TYR A 198 3.65 5.45 -4.20
CA TYR A 198 4.41 6.69 -4.16
C TYR A 198 4.54 7.32 -5.54
N ASN A 199 4.77 6.51 -6.56
CA ASN A 199 4.85 6.97 -7.93
C ASN A 199 3.53 7.55 -8.41
N GLU A 200 2.41 6.91 -8.08
CA GLU A 200 1.08 7.40 -8.40
C GLU A 200 0.77 8.74 -7.73
N ILE A 201 1.10 8.89 -6.43
CA ILE A 201 0.96 10.17 -5.71
C ILE A 201 1.73 11.28 -6.43
N TYR A 202 2.97 11.02 -6.84
CA TYR A 202 3.79 12.00 -7.57
C TYR A 202 3.33 12.25 -9.01
N ASP A 203 2.79 11.25 -9.70
CA ASP A 203 2.24 11.39 -11.04
C ASP A 203 1.02 12.33 -11.00
N VAL A 204 0.10 12.12 -10.05
CA VAL A 204 -1.06 13.01 -9.82
C VAL A 204 -0.59 14.40 -9.38
N ALA A 205 0.36 14.49 -8.45
CA ALA A 205 0.88 15.77 -8.00
C ALA A 205 1.54 16.58 -9.14
N SER A 206 2.17 15.91 -10.10
CA SER A 206 2.72 16.57 -11.29
C SER A 206 1.63 17.17 -12.17
N ILE A 207 0.53 16.45 -12.37
CA ILE A 207 -0.62 16.90 -13.17
C ILE A 207 -1.26 18.16 -12.57
N PHE A 208 -1.35 18.22 -11.24
CA PHE A 208 -2.03 19.31 -10.53
C PHE A 208 -1.11 20.39 -9.95
N GLY A 209 0.21 20.21 -10.01
CA GLY A 209 1.20 21.12 -9.43
C GLY A 209 1.27 21.05 -7.89
N ALA A 210 1.00 19.89 -7.28
CA ALA A 210 0.91 19.67 -5.83
C ALA A 210 2.13 18.94 -5.22
N PHE A 211 3.33 19.18 -5.75
CA PHE A 211 4.55 18.44 -5.34
C PHE A 211 4.91 18.56 -3.86
N ASP A 212 4.71 19.74 -3.25
CA ASP A 212 5.00 19.91 -1.82
C ASP A 212 4.05 19.07 -0.95
N ASN A 213 2.77 19.00 -1.32
CA ASN A 213 1.76 18.17 -0.63
C ASN A 213 2.06 16.68 -0.84
N ALA A 214 2.50 16.30 -2.04
CA ALA A 214 2.92 14.92 -2.34
C ALA A 214 4.09 14.46 -1.48
N ARG A 215 5.10 15.34 -1.28
CA ARG A 215 6.21 15.04 -0.37
C ARG A 215 5.71 14.80 1.05
N VAL A 216 4.92 15.73 1.59
CA VAL A 216 4.35 15.59 2.95
C VAL A 216 3.53 14.31 3.10
N LEU A 217 2.73 13.96 2.09
CA LEU A 217 1.93 12.74 2.10
C LEU A 217 2.79 11.48 2.08
N VAL A 218 3.77 11.39 1.18
CA VAL A 218 4.67 10.24 1.08
C VAL A 218 5.49 10.09 2.37
N ASP A 219 6.04 11.19 2.90
CA ASP A 219 6.79 11.20 4.16
C ASP A 219 5.91 10.72 5.33
N SER A 220 4.63 11.13 5.36
CA SER A 220 3.69 10.67 6.38
C SER A 220 3.39 9.17 6.27
N ILE A 221 3.22 8.63 5.06
CA ILE A 221 2.99 7.20 4.85
C ILE A 221 4.23 6.40 5.28
N GLN A 222 5.43 6.84 4.88
CA GLN A 222 6.70 6.22 5.26
C GLN A 222 6.91 6.28 6.78
N GLY A 223 6.67 7.43 7.40
CA GLY A 223 6.78 7.60 8.85
C GLY A 223 5.88 6.64 9.64
N HIS A 224 4.67 6.35 9.14
CA HIS A 224 3.82 5.33 9.76
C HIS A 224 4.39 3.91 9.64
N PHE A 225 5.04 3.56 8.52
CA PHE A 225 5.74 2.27 8.41
C PHE A 225 6.98 2.21 9.33
N ASP A 226 7.72 3.30 9.48
CA ASP A 226 8.84 3.38 10.43
C ASP A 226 8.35 3.21 11.87
N ASP A 227 7.22 3.81 12.22
CA ASP A 227 6.57 3.63 13.52
C ASP A 227 6.10 2.18 13.73
N ALA A 228 5.53 1.54 12.71
CA ALA A 228 5.14 0.12 12.74
C ALA A 228 6.36 -0.77 13.01
N LEU A 229 7.44 -0.55 12.26
CA LEU A 229 8.70 -1.29 12.41
C LEU A 229 9.31 -1.09 13.80
N ARG A 230 9.29 0.12 14.34
CA ARG A 230 9.77 0.43 15.69
C ARG A 230 9.00 -0.35 16.76
N VAL A 231 7.67 -0.39 16.64
CA VAL A 231 6.80 -1.14 17.55
C VAL A 231 7.08 -2.64 17.45
N ALA A 232 7.03 -3.20 16.24
CA ALA A 232 7.26 -4.62 15.97
C ALA A 232 8.66 -5.09 16.42
N SER A 233 9.70 -4.33 16.11
CA SER A 233 11.08 -4.68 16.49
C SER A 233 11.29 -4.70 18.00
N THR A 234 10.64 -3.78 18.73
CA THR A 234 10.70 -3.74 20.20
C THR A 234 10.06 -4.99 20.81
N ALA A 235 8.95 -5.46 20.24
CA ALA A 235 8.32 -6.71 20.64
C ALA A 235 9.28 -7.89 20.39
N LEU A 236 9.78 -8.04 19.16
CA LEU A 236 10.68 -9.14 18.79
C LEU A 236 11.94 -9.19 19.67
N MET A 237 12.56 -8.04 19.95
CA MET A 237 13.71 -7.94 20.87
C MET A 237 13.40 -8.36 22.31
N SER A 238 12.13 -8.37 22.69
CA SER A 238 11.66 -8.82 24.01
C SER A 238 11.36 -10.33 24.06
N GLY A 239 11.67 -11.08 22.98
CA GLY A 239 11.44 -12.52 22.89
C GLY A 239 9.98 -12.89 22.65
N ILE A 240 9.23 -12.00 21.99
CA ILE A 240 7.84 -12.17 21.61
C ILE A 240 7.78 -12.71 20.18
N ASP A 241 7.11 -13.85 19.99
CA ASP A 241 6.88 -14.42 18.66
C ASP A 241 5.85 -13.62 17.86
N PRO A 242 6.00 -13.52 16.52
CA PRO A 242 5.00 -12.91 15.64
C PRO A 242 3.65 -13.60 15.76
N ILE A 243 2.58 -12.81 15.82
CA ILE A 243 1.21 -13.33 15.77
C ILE A 243 0.90 -13.85 14.36
N LYS A 244 0.26 -15.03 14.27
CA LYS A 244 -0.17 -15.61 12.99
C LYS A 244 -1.53 -15.08 12.58
N VAL A 245 -1.58 -14.37 11.46
CA VAL A 245 -2.76 -13.67 10.97
C VAL A 245 -3.33 -14.33 9.73
N LEU A 246 -4.64 -14.54 9.73
CA LEU A 246 -5.41 -14.77 8.51
C LEU A 246 -6.04 -13.45 8.07
N TRP A 247 -5.73 -13.03 6.84
CA TRP A 247 -6.42 -11.91 6.21
C TRP A 247 -7.60 -12.43 5.39
N LEU A 248 -8.81 -12.13 5.85
CA LEU A 248 -10.05 -12.64 5.26
C LEU A 248 -10.81 -11.51 4.58
N ASP A 249 -10.73 -11.49 3.25
CA ASP A 249 -11.38 -10.48 2.42
C ASP A 249 -12.86 -10.80 2.24
N GLY A 250 -13.21 -12.07 2.05
CA GLY A 250 -14.58 -12.55 1.90
C GLY A 250 -14.63 -14.02 1.49
N TRP A 251 -15.70 -14.43 0.81
CA TRP A 251 -15.78 -15.73 0.14
C TRP A 251 -16.79 -15.70 -1.01
N ASP A 252 -16.50 -16.44 -2.07
CA ASP A 252 -17.41 -16.69 -3.19
C ASP A 252 -17.85 -18.16 -3.17
N ASP A 253 -19.15 -18.43 -3.24
CA ASP A 253 -19.75 -19.77 -3.16
C ASP A 253 -19.08 -20.67 -2.08
N GLU A 254 -18.98 -20.15 -0.84
CA GLU A 254 -18.34 -20.78 0.35
C GLU A 254 -16.80 -20.92 0.32
N THR A 255 -16.14 -20.46 -0.75
CA THR A 255 -14.68 -20.52 -0.89
C THR A 255 -14.03 -19.22 -0.37
N PRO A 256 -13.21 -19.26 0.70
CA PRO A 256 -12.47 -18.12 1.21
C PRO A 256 -11.67 -17.38 0.15
N PHE A 257 -11.82 -16.06 0.14
CA PHE A 257 -10.96 -15.13 -0.58
C PHE A 257 -10.10 -14.38 0.45
N VAL A 258 -8.78 -14.51 0.30
CA VAL A 258 -7.82 -14.19 1.36
C VAL A 258 -6.65 -13.37 0.84
N GLY A 259 -5.97 -12.67 1.75
CA GLY A 259 -4.68 -12.06 1.46
C GLY A 259 -3.61 -13.11 1.18
N ALA A 260 -3.01 -13.04 0.00
CA ALA A 260 -2.00 -13.99 -0.47
C ALA A 260 -0.57 -13.46 -0.26
N CYS A 261 0.43 -14.04 -0.92
CA CYS A 261 1.86 -13.77 -0.73
C CYS A 261 2.31 -12.32 -0.89
N CYS A 262 1.56 -11.51 -1.64
CA CYS A 262 2.17 -10.39 -2.32
C CYS A 262 1.32 -9.13 -2.27
N GLY A 263 1.90 -7.99 -2.66
CA GLY A 263 1.19 -6.72 -2.75
C GLY A 263 0.84 -6.07 -1.41
N SER A 264 -0.26 -5.30 -1.39
CA SER A 264 -0.62 -4.47 -0.24
C SER A 264 -0.84 -5.28 1.03
N VAL A 265 -1.56 -6.40 0.93
CA VAL A 265 -1.92 -7.21 2.10
C VAL A 265 -0.70 -7.80 2.78
N GLN A 266 0.18 -8.48 2.02
CA GLN A 266 1.43 -9.00 2.59
C GLN A 266 2.27 -7.87 3.18
N THR A 267 2.42 -6.76 2.46
CA THR A 267 3.18 -5.59 2.95
C THR A 267 2.66 -5.11 4.30
N ILE A 268 1.34 -5.01 4.47
CA ILE A 268 0.74 -4.57 5.73
C ILE A 268 1.06 -5.54 6.86
N ILE A 269 0.84 -6.84 6.64
CA ILE A 269 1.05 -7.89 7.66
C ILE A 269 2.52 -7.93 8.08
N GLU A 270 3.43 -8.02 7.11
CA GLU A 270 4.88 -8.09 7.36
C GLU A 270 5.38 -6.83 8.08
N ARG A 271 5.02 -5.63 7.59
CA ARG A 271 5.47 -4.36 8.19
C ARG A 271 4.89 -4.11 9.58
N SER A 272 3.78 -4.78 9.92
CA SER A 272 3.21 -4.76 11.27
C SER A 272 3.84 -5.78 12.24
N GLY A 273 4.77 -6.62 11.77
CA GLY A 273 5.47 -7.60 12.59
C GLY A 273 4.70 -8.90 12.83
N ALA A 274 3.69 -9.19 12.01
CA ALA A 274 2.92 -10.44 12.05
C ALA A 274 3.34 -11.40 10.92
N GLU A 275 2.93 -12.66 11.06
CA GLU A 275 3.11 -13.70 10.03
C GLU A 275 1.79 -13.89 9.28
N ASN A 276 1.81 -13.79 7.95
CA ASN A 276 0.66 -14.17 7.14
C ASN A 276 0.63 -15.70 7.00
N VAL A 277 -0.42 -16.35 7.53
CA VAL A 277 -0.54 -17.81 7.48
C VAL A 277 -0.62 -18.39 6.07
N LEU A 278 -0.87 -17.54 5.07
CA LEU A 278 -1.00 -17.89 3.66
C LEU A 278 0.02 -17.13 2.78
N GLU A 279 1.17 -16.72 3.33
CA GLU A 279 2.24 -16.09 2.55
C GLU A 279 2.78 -16.99 1.41
N ASP A 280 2.58 -18.31 1.51
CA ASP A 280 2.96 -19.29 0.50
C ASP A 280 1.95 -19.39 -0.66
N GLN A 281 0.78 -18.77 -0.54
CA GLN A 281 -0.27 -18.84 -1.55
C GLN A 281 -0.07 -17.78 -2.63
N GLY A 282 -0.19 -18.20 -3.90
CA GLY A 282 -0.11 -17.30 -5.04
C GLY A 282 1.28 -16.73 -5.34
N VAL A 283 2.36 -17.31 -4.80
CA VAL A 283 3.75 -16.87 -4.99
C VAL A 283 4.17 -16.88 -6.46
N GLU A 284 3.86 -17.96 -7.19
CA GLU A 284 4.25 -18.09 -8.60
C GLU A 284 3.61 -17.01 -9.49
N GLU A 285 2.35 -16.67 -9.23
CA GLU A 285 1.61 -15.65 -9.98
C GLU A 285 1.61 -14.28 -9.28
N LYS A 286 2.37 -14.12 -8.19
CA LYS A 286 2.49 -12.88 -7.38
C LYS A 286 1.14 -12.28 -6.97
N LYS A 287 0.20 -13.12 -6.56
CA LYS A 287 -1.16 -12.67 -6.26
C LYS A 287 -1.22 -11.88 -4.96
N SER A 288 -1.97 -10.78 -4.97
CA SER A 288 -2.31 -10.06 -3.73
C SER A 288 -3.47 -10.67 -2.97
N TRP A 289 -4.39 -11.30 -3.69
CA TRP A 289 -5.48 -12.10 -3.12
C TRP A 289 -5.62 -13.40 -3.90
N ASP A 290 -6.02 -14.47 -3.21
CA ASP A 290 -6.34 -15.73 -3.84
C ASP A 290 -7.52 -16.43 -3.18
N SER A 291 -8.09 -17.41 -3.87
CA SER A 291 -9.10 -18.29 -3.30
C SER A 291 -8.45 -19.54 -2.72
N VAL A 292 -8.77 -19.89 -1.47
CA VAL A 292 -8.21 -21.05 -0.77
C VAL A 292 -9.31 -21.91 -0.14
N SER A 293 -8.98 -23.15 0.21
CA SER A 293 -9.92 -24.03 0.91
C SER A 293 -9.93 -23.79 2.42
N TRP A 294 -11.07 -24.07 3.09
CA TRP A 294 -11.13 -24.05 4.56
C TRP A 294 -10.21 -25.10 5.20
N ASP A 295 -9.98 -26.24 4.56
CA ASP A 295 -9.04 -27.25 5.04
C ASP A 295 -7.60 -26.70 5.09
N THR A 296 -7.22 -25.87 4.11
CA THR A 296 -5.94 -25.16 4.11
C THR A 296 -5.83 -24.21 5.30
N ILE A 297 -6.89 -23.41 5.56
CA ILE A 297 -6.92 -22.46 6.67
C ILE A 297 -6.89 -23.18 8.03
N GLU A 298 -7.65 -24.28 8.18
CA GLU A 298 -7.68 -25.10 9.39
C GLU A 298 -6.32 -25.73 9.69
N ALA A 299 -5.58 -26.16 8.66
CA ALA A 299 -4.23 -26.70 8.83
C ALA A 299 -3.22 -25.64 9.33
N LYS A 300 -3.45 -24.36 9.02
CA LYS A 300 -2.59 -23.25 9.45
C LYS A 300 -2.96 -22.72 10.84
N ASP A 301 -4.24 -22.79 11.22
CA ASP A 301 -4.79 -22.43 12.55
C ASP A 301 -4.32 -21.05 13.06
N PRO A 302 -4.83 -19.94 12.49
CA PRO A 302 -4.40 -18.58 12.82
C PRO A 302 -4.74 -18.20 14.26
N ASP A 303 -3.91 -17.32 14.83
CA ASP A 303 -4.14 -16.73 16.16
C ASP A 303 -5.18 -15.60 16.10
N LEU A 304 -5.21 -14.88 14.98
CA LEU A 304 -6.08 -13.73 14.74
C LEU A 304 -6.60 -13.71 13.30
N ILE A 305 -7.85 -13.28 13.12
CA ILE A 305 -8.45 -13.08 11.81
C ILE A 305 -8.68 -11.58 11.60
N VAL A 306 -8.01 -11.02 10.60
CA VAL A 306 -8.31 -9.69 10.07
C VAL A 306 -9.51 -9.84 9.13
N LEU A 307 -10.59 -9.12 9.42
CA LEU A 307 -11.83 -9.12 8.66
C LEU A 307 -11.92 -7.82 7.87
N ILE A 308 -11.92 -7.92 6.55
CA ILE A 308 -12.20 -6.76 5.71
C ILE A 308 -13.67 -6.38 5.83
N ASP A 309 -13.95 -5.09 5.95
CA ASP A 309 -15.29 -4.54 6.02
C ASP A 309 -15.57 -3.72 4.78
N ALA A 310 -16.51 -4.17 3.97
CA ALA A 310 -16.96 -3.48 2.78
C ALA A 310 -18.47 -3.36 2.79
N SER A 311 -19.02 -2.34 2.13
CA SER A 311 -20.47 -2.13 2.02
C SER A 311 -21.24 -3.29 1.36
N TRP A 312 -20.56 -4.16 0.63
CA TRP A 312 -21.14 -5.36 0.02
C TRP A 312 -20.85 -6.66 0.79
N ASP A 313 -19.97 -6.63 1.79
CA ASP A 313 -19.54 -7.81 2.55
C ASP A 313 -19.02 -7.40 3.94
N GLU A 314 -19.96 -7.20 4.86
CA GLU A 314 -19.73 -6.59 6.17
C GLU A 314 -19.04 -7.57 7.14
N ALA A 315 -18.11 -7.07 7.95
CA ALA A 315 -17.30 -7.90 8.84
C ALA A 315 -18.12 -8.71 9.86
N HIS A 316 -19.26 -8.18 10.30
CA HIS A 316 -20.09 -8.86 11.29
C HIS A 316 -20.92 -10.02 10.70
N GLU A 317 -21.27 -9.96 9.41
CA GLU A 317 -21.80 -11.12 8.69
C GLU A 317 -20.74 -12.22 8.60
N LYS A 318 -19.47 -11.84 8.38
CA LYS A 318 -18.35 -12.77 8.38
C LYS A 318 -18.16 -13.47 9.73
N ILE A 319 -18.22 -12.70 10.82
CA ILE A 319 -18.18 -13.26 12.19
C ILE A 319 -19.32 -14.25 12.39
N PHE A 320 -20.56 -13.91 11.99
CA PHE A 320 -21.69 -14.84 12.11
C PHE A 320 -21.43 -16.16 11.37
N LYS A 321 -20.94 -16.10 10.14
CA LYS A 321 -20.64 -17.29 9.32
C LYS A 321 -19.50 -18.11 9.95
N LEU A 322 -18.42 -17.47 10.40
CA LEU A 322 -17.31 -18.13 11.10
C LEU A 322 -17.76 -18.83 12.39
N CYS A 323 -18.65 -18.22 13.16
CA CYS A 323 -19.13 -18.77 14.43
C CYS A 323 -20.20 -19.85 14.27
N SER A 324 -21.02 -19.77 13.20
CA SER A 324 -22.10 -20.74 12.94
C SER A 324 -21.64 -22.00 12.20
N ASN A 325 -20.52 -21.95 11.49
CA ASN A 325 -19.97 -23.09 10.76
C ASN A 325 -19.16 -24.02 11.70
N GLU A 326 -19.40 -25.34 11.58
CA GLU A 326 -18.81 -26.35 12.49
C GLU A 326 -17.29 -26.52 12.35
N GLN A 327 -16.74 -26.25 11.16
CA GLN A 327 -15.32 -26.31 10.87
C GLN A 327 -14.63 -25.06 11.44
N THR A 328 -15.10 -23.87 11.06
CA THR A 328 -14.44 -22.60 11.40
C THR A 328 -14.54 -22.25 12.88
N ARG A 329 -15.61 -22.64 13.58
CA ARG A 329 -15.74 -22.40 15.03
C ARG A 329 -14.70 -23.12 15.90
N LYS A 330 -13.95 -24.05 15.31
CA LYS A 330 -12.85 -24.78 15.99
C LYS A 330 -11.52 -24.04 15.89
N LEU A 331 -11.38 -23.08 14.98
CA LEU A 331 -10.17 -22.29 14.82
C LEU A 331 -9.87 -21.53 16.11
N ARG A 332 -8.59 -21.45 16.48
CA ARG A 332 -8.17 -20.74 17.69
C ARG A 332 -8.65 -19.30 17.71
N ALA A 333 -8.45 -18.57 16.60
CA ALA A 333 -8.92 -17.19 16.47
C ALA A 333 -10.43 -17.04 16.74
N VAL A 334 -11.27 -17.97 16.27
CA VAL A 334 -12.72 -17.90 16.47
C VAL A 334 -13.09 -18.21 17.93
N GLN A 335 -12.46 -19.21 18.55
CA GLN A 335 -12.66 -19.53 19.97
C GLN A 335 -12.25 -18.38 20.90
N ASN A 336 -11.17 -17.69 20.56
CA ASN A 336 -10.66 -16.54 21.30
C ASN A 336 -11.39 -15.22 20.99
N ARG A 337 -12.29 -15.21 20.01
CA ARG A 337 -12.91 -13.99 19.46
C ARG A 337 -11.86 -12.97 18.98
N ALA A 338 -10.78 -13.48 18.40
CA ALA A 338 -9.65 -12.70 17.95
C ALA A 338 -9.90 -12.13 16.54
N PHE A 339 -10.72 -11.09 16.48
CA PHE A 339 -11.10 -10.41 15.24
C PHE A 339 -10.68 -8.94 15.26
N ILE A 340 -10.02 -8.50 14.19
CA ILE A 340 -9.79 -7.08 13.92
C ILE A 340 -10.53 -6.72 12.65
N GLN A 341 -11.36 -5.68 12.69
CA GLN A 341 -12.07 -5.18 11.53
C GLN A 341 -11.26 -4.09 10.83
N VAL A 342 -11.00 -4.27 9.54
CA VAL A 342 -10.26 -3.32 8.70
C VAL A 342 -11.18 -2.84 7.58
N PRO A 343 -11.38 -1.52 7.38
CA PRO A 343 -12.15 -1.02 6.25
C PRO A 343 -11.48 -1.41 4.92
N PHE A 344 -12.26 -1.77 3.91
CA PHE A 344 -11.76 -2.16 2.59
C PHE A 344 -10.84 -1.09 1.97
N SER A 345 -11.16 0.19 2.12
CA SER A 345 -10.34 1.29 1.64
C SER A 345 -8.92 1.32 2.23
N ALA A 346 -8.70 0.69 3.39
CA ALA A 346 -7.38 0.57 4.00
C ALA A 346 -6.63 -0.71 3.59
N SER A 347 -7.31 -1.73 3.02
CA SER A 347 -6.69 -3.00 2.61
C SER A 347 -5.90 -2.91 1.29
N THR A 348 -6.20 -1.89 0.49
CA THR A 348 -5.63 -1.69 -0.84
C THR A 348 -4.46 -0.69 -0.80
N LEU A 349 -3.67 -0.61 -1.88
CA LEU A 349 -2.68 0.44 -2.02
C LEU A 349 -3.39 1.81 -2.05
N GLY A 350 -3.18 2.59 -0.99
CA GLY A 350 -3.79 3.90 -0.84
C GLY A 350 -3.18 4.66 0.33
N VAL A 351 -3.65 5.89 0.55
CA VAL A 351 -3.07 6.83 1.53
C VAL A 351 -3.13 6.31 2.98
N ARG A 352 -4.02 5.36 3.27
CA ARG A 352 -4.21 4.78 4.61
C ARG A 352 -3.21 3.69 4.97
N ILE A 353 -2.49 3.12 4.01
CA ILE A 353 -1.78 1.84 4.16
C ILE A 353 -0.73 1.85 5.29
N GLY A 354 0.04 2.94 5.39
CA GLY A 354 1.05 3.08 6.45
C GLY A 354 0.40 3.18 7.84
N ALA A 355 -0.68 3.96 7.97
CA ALA A 355 -1.41 4.09 9.23
C ALA A 355 -2.03 2.76 9.66
N LEU A 356 -2.49 1.95 8.70
CA LEU A 356 -3.03 0.61 8.98
C LEU A 356 -1.94 -0.31 9.52
N ALA A 357 -0.78 -0.37 8.86
CA ALA A 357 0.36 -1.16 9.34
C ALA A 357 0.79 -0.73 10.75
N TYR A 358 0.83 0.58 11.03
CA TYR A 358 1.16 1.09 12.36
C TYR A 358 0.14 0.66 13.43
N ASN A 359 -1.16 0.85 13.18
CA ASN A 359 -2.18 0.46 14.15
C ASN A 359 -2.24 -1.06 14.34
N LEU A 360 -1.99 -1.85 13.30
CA LEU A 360 -1.85 -3.31 13.44
C LEU A 360 -0.61 -3.68 14.27
N ALA A 361 0.52 -3.00 14.08
CA ALA A 361 1.71 -3.25 14.90
C ALA A 361 1.45 -2.99 16.39
N GLU A 362 0.74 -1.90 16.71
CA GLU A 362 0.27 -1.60 18.07
C GLU A 362 -0.63 -2.73 18.61
N ALA A 363 -1.62 -3.16 17.83
CA ALA A 363 -2.53 -4.23 18.22
C ALA A 363 -1.79 -5.55 18.45
N PHE A 364 -0.98 -5.99 17.50
CA PHE A 364 -0.27 -7.26 17.55
C PHE A 364 0.70 -7.31 18.72
N THR A 365 1.46 -6.23 18.94
CA THR A 365 2.38 -6.15 20.09
C THR A 365 1.63 -6.24 21.41
N ALA A 366 0.54 -5.48 21.57
CA ALA A 366 -0.25 -5.49 22.80
C ALA A 366 -0.91 -6.86 23.05
N ILE A 367 -1.45 -7.49 22.00
CA ILE A 367 -2.04 -8.82 22.08
C ILE A 367 -1.02 -9.85 22.55
N VAL A 368 0.19 -9.85 21.99
CA VAL A 368 1.23 -10.80 22.40
C VAL A 368 1.75 -10.52 23.82
N GLN A 369 1.65 -9.28 24.29
CA GLN A 369 1.91 -8.92 25.69
C GLN A 369 0.77 -9.31 26.66
N GLY A 370 -0.29 -9.93 26.15
CA GLY A 370 -1.43 -10.42 26.93
C GLY A 370 -2.54 -9.39 27.13
N GLU A 371 -2.52 -8.27 26.40
CA GLU A 371 -3.66 -7.35 26.40
C GLU A 371 -4.86 -7.96 25.65
N ALA A 372 -6.06 -7.64 26.14
CA ALA A 372 -7.28 -8.03 25.47
C ALA A 372 -7.53 -7.10 24.27
N LEU A 373 -8.00 -7.65 23.15
CA LEU A 373 -8.41 -6.87 21.99
C LEU A 373 -9.33 -5.67 22.35
N PRO A 374 -10.41 -5.84 23.14
CA PRO A 374 -11.26 -4.72 23.58
C PRO A 374 -10.57 -3.60 24.36
N SER A 375 -9.40 -3.83 24.96
CA SER A 375 -8.69 -2.81 25.75
C SER A 375 -7.75 -1.95 24.90
N LEU A 376 -7.55 -2.29 23.62
CA LEU A 376 -6.64 -1.57 22.75
C LEU A 376 -7.13 -0.14 22.50
N GLN A 377 -6.26 0.82 22.78
CA GLN A 377 -6.46 2.23 22.47
C GLN A 377 -5.51 2.60 21.34
N PHE A 378 -5.99 2.50 20.09
CA PHE A 378 -5.21 2.93 18.94
C PHE A 378 -4.88 4.42 19.03
N THR A 379 -3.65 4.80 18.72
CA THR A 379 -3.19 6.19 18.91
C THR A 379 -3.84 7.15 17.90
N PRO A 380 -4.72 8.10 18.31
CA PRO A 380 -5.25 9.14 17.44
C PRO A 380 -4.37 10.39 17.61
N THR A 381 -3.60 10.80 16.59
CA THR A 381 -2.96 12.13 16.64
C THR A 381 -3.90 13.16 16.01
N SER A 382 -4.69 13.78 16.89
CA SER A 382 -5.43 15.05 16.72
C SER A 382 -6.57 15.13 15.68
N ILE A 383 -7.79 14.89 16.14
CA ILE A 383 -8.99 15.65 15.72
C ILE A 383 -9.67 16.15 17.01
N ALA A 384 -10.02 17.43 17.04
CA ALA A 384 -10.73 18.03 18.16
C ALA A 384 -12.13 17.41 18.29
N ASP A 385 -12.37 16.77 19.43
CA ASP A 385 -13.64 16.18 19.87
C ASP A 385 -14.75 17.24 19.93
N ASP A 386 -15.77 17.14 19.07
CA ASP A 386 -16.98 17.98 19.10
C ASP A 386 -18.15 17.34 19.84
N GLY A 387 -17.91 16.23 20.56
CA GLY A 387 -18.71 15.84 21.71
C GLY A 387 -20.15 15.42 21.42
N SER A 388 -20.44 14.80 20.27
CA SER A 388 -21.76 14.21 20.05
C SER A 388 -21.77 12.86 19.31
N ASP A 389 -21.36 11.78 19.98
CA ASP A 389 -22.10 10.50 19.99
C ASP A 389 -21.67 9.62 21.19
N SER A 390 -22.63 8.90 21.80
CA SER A 390 -22.50 8.26 23.11
C SER A 390 -22.31 6.75 23.07
N SER A 391 -21.34 6.28 22.28
CA SER A 391 -20.71 4.95 22.43
C SER A 391 -19.21 5.09 22.09
N PRO A 392 -18.27 4.75 23.00
CA PRO A 392 -16.85 4.90 22.71
C PRO A 392 -16.41 3.83 21.71
N GLN A 393 -16.50 4.13 20.41
CA GLN A 393 -15.74 3.39 19.40
C GLN A 393 -14.35 4.00 19.35
N VAL A 394 -13.33 3.22 19.72
CA VAL A 394 -11.93 3.62 19.54
C VAL A 394 -11.68 3.67 18.03
N LEU A 395 -11.70 4.86 17.44
CA LEU A 395 -11.36 5.05 16.02
C LEU A 395 -9.84 5.16 15.89
N ALA A 396 -9.22 4.15 15.30
CA ALA A 396 -7.82 4.18 14.92
C ALA A 396 -7.56 5.23 13.82
N LYS A 397 -6.31 5.69 13.65
CA LYS A 397 -5.93 6.57 12.53
C LYS A 397 -6.36 5.99 11.20
N SER A 398 -6.11 4.70 10.99
CA SER A 398 -6.47 3.98 9.76
C SER A 398 -7.93 3.57 9.66
N GLY A 399 -8.73 3.84 10.71
CA GLY A 399 -10.13 3.45 10.73
C GLY A 399 -10.41 1.99 11.14
N ILE A 400 -9.38 1.28 11.63
CA ILE A 400 -9.54 -0.04 12.24
C ILE A 400 -10.53 0.04 13.41
N ARG A 401 -11.35 -1.01 13.53
CA ARG A 401 -12.21 -1.23 14.70
C ARG A 401 -11.87 -2.54 15.38
N VAL A 402 -11.90 -2.50 16.71
CA VAL A 402 -11.85 -3.69 17.56
C VAL A 402 -13.14 -3.74 18.36
N PHE A 403 -13.82 -4.88 18.31
CA PHE A 403 -15.09 -5.07 18.96
C PHE A 403 -14.89 -5.27 20.47
N ASP A 404 -15.58 -4.47 21.29
CA ASP A 404 -15.65 -4.70 22.74
C ASP A 404 -16.53 -5.90 23.11
N SER A 405 -17.51 -6.16 22.27
CA SER A 405 -18.53 -7.19 22.34
C SER A 405 -18.98 -7.53 20.91
N LEU A 406 -19.34 -8.78 20.67
CA LEU A 406 -19.83 -9.16 19.33
C LEU A 406 -21.20 -8.50 19.10
N PRO A 407 -21.42 -7.86 17.93
CA PRO A 407 -22.68 -7.20 17.63
C PRO A 407 -23.80 -8.23 17.47
N THR A 408 -25.06 -7.81 17.60
CA THR A 408 -26.19 -8.65 17.18
C THR A 408 -26.31 -8.66 15.66
N TRP A 409 -26.58 -9.82 15.06
CA TRP A 409 -26.79 -9.95 13.61
C TRP A 409 -28.15 -10.58 13.32
N ASN A 410 -29.00 -9.87 12.56
CA ASN A 410 -30.36 -10.33 12.21
C ASN A 410 -31.18 -10.84 13.42
N GLY A 411 -31.07 -10.15 14.55
CA GLY A 411 -31.75 -10.52 15.80
C GLY A 411 -31.11 -11.69 16.56
N THR A 412 -29.99 -12.20 16.08
CA THR A 412 -29.20 -13.24 16.76
C THR A 412 -28.09 -12.59 17.58
N ASP A 413 -28.00 -12.95 18.86
CA ASP A 413 -26.87 -12.54 19.70
C ASP A 413 -25.63 -13.39 19.35
N LEU A 414 -24.65 -12.77 18.69
CA LEU A 414 -23.42 -13.45 18.32
C LEU A 414 -22.61 -13.88 19.55
N ASN A 415 -22.82 -13.26 20.72
CA ASN A 415 -22.18 -13.73 21.95
C ASN A 415 -22.67 -15.10 22.39
N GLU A 416 -23.93 -15.45 22.10
CA GLU A 416 -24.48 -16.79 22.37
C GLU A 416 -23.99 -17.82 21.37
N LEU A 417 -23.87 -17.45 20.09
CA LEU A 417 -23.43 -18.34 19.02
C LEU A 417 -21.93 -18.63 19.05
N CYS A 418 -21.13 -17.66 19.46
CA CYS A 418 -19.68 -17.73 19.50
C CYS A 418 -19.19 -17.60 20.94
N PRO A 419 -19.55 -18.53 21.86
CA PRO A 419 -19.18 -18.41 23.25
C PRO A 419 -17.66 -18.49 23.37
N GLY A 420 -17.04 -17.41 23.86
CA GLY A 420 -15.60 -17.26 24.01
C GLY A 420 -15.32 -16.15 25.03
N SER A 421 -14.12 -16.09 25.59
CA SER A 421 -13.74 -15.06 26.57
C SER A 421 -12.72 -14.10 25.98
N ASN A 422 -12.98 -12.80 26.13
CA ASN A 422 -12.08 -11.70 25.75
C ASN A 422 -10.83 -11.62 26.65
N THR A 423 -10.40 -12.73 27.25
CA THR A 423 -9.43 -12.79 28.35
C THR A 423 -7.96 -12.88 27.89
N GLY A 424 -7.70 -12.56 26.62
CA GLY A 424 -6.39 -12.62 25.98
C GLY A 424 -6.38 -13.62 24.83
N VAL A 425 -5.70 -13.28 23.73
CA VAL A 425 -5.48 -14.20 22.61
C VAL A 425 -4.47 -15.25 23.09
N GLN A 426 -4.87 -16.52 23.12
CA GLN A 426 -3.89 -17.58 23.35
C GLN A 426 -2.99 -17.67 22.13
N ILE A 427 -1.71 -17.45 22.32
CA ILE A 427 -0.66 -17.61 21.30
C ILE A 427 0.02 -18.96 21.58
N ARG A 428 0.59 -19.60 20.55
CA ARG A 428 1.39 -20.81 20.75
C ARG A 428 2.55 -20.53 21.72
N GLU A 429 2.73 -21.41 22.69
CA GLU A 429 3.96 -21.44 23.50
C GLU A 429 5.02 -22.27 22.76
N ASP A 430 5.86 -21.62 21.95
CA ASP A 430 7.04 -22.27 21.36
C ASP A 430 8.32 -21.73 22.06
N ILE A 431 8.89 -22.56 22.96
CA ILE A 431 10.21 -22.59 23.65
C ILE A 431 11.06 -21.28 23.83
N PRO A 432 11.57 -20.98 25.06
CA PRO A 432 12.29 -19.73 25.38
C PRO A 432 13.78 -19.66 24.95
N LEU A 433 14.24 -18.42 24.71
CA LEU A 433 15.55 -17.97 24.19
C LEU A 433 16.59 -17.63 25.33
N ALA A 434 17.87 -18.09 25.21
CA ALA A 434 19.13 -17.80 25.97
C ALA A 434 19.73 -16.34 26.02
N SER A 435 20.90 -16.15 26.68
CA SER A 435 21.30 -14.93 27.42
C SER A 435 22.04 -13.78 26.68
N ALA A 436 21.70 -12.54 27.09
CA ALA A 436 22.00 -11.23 26.51
C ALA A 436 23.44 -10.68 26.55
N GLU A 437 24.35 -11.28 27.33
CA GLU A 437 25.67 -10.65 27.62
C GLU A 437 26.71 -10.83 26.50
N GLU A 438 26.50 -11.82 25.65
CA GLU A 438 27.40 -12.23 24.57
C GLU A 438 27.01 -11.53 23.24
N LEU A 439 25.77 -11.02 23.14
CA LEU A 439 25.18 -10.27 22.00
C LEU A 439 25.57 -8.78 21.96
N ALA A 440 25.91 -8.20 23.11
CA ALA A 440 26.26 -6.79 23.20
C ALA A 440 27.60 -6.44 22.50
N GLU A 441 28.54 -7.38 22.43
CA GLU A 441 29.87 -7.19 21.83
C GLU A 441 29.80 -7.15 20.28
N GLN A 442 28.78 -7.77 19.68
CA GLN A 442 28.61 -7.86 18.23
C GLN A 442 27.84 -6.66 17.65
N VAL A 443 26.87 -6.10 18.39
CA VAL A 443 26.16 -4.85 18.02
C VAL A 443 27.12 -3.66 17.95
N GLU A 444 28.13 -3.59 18.82
CA GLU A 444 29.17 -2.55 18.76
C GLU A 444 30.07 -2.67 17.51
N THR A 445 30.31 -3.89 17.01
CA THR A 445 31.14 -4.12 15.82
C THR A 445 30.40 -3.73 14.55
N LEU A 446 29.11 -4.08 14.44
CA LEU A 446 28.26 -3.72 13.31
C LEU A 446 27.88 -2.23 13.28
N ALA A 447 27.72 -1.60 14.44
CA ALA A 447 27.57 -0.14 14.52
C ALA A 447 28.81 0.59 13.98
N ALA A 448 30.01 0.02 14.15
CA ALA A 448 31.24 0.56 13.59
C ALA A 448 31.34 0.36 12.06
N GLU A 449 30.82 -0.75 11.54
CA GLU A 449 30.75 -1.01 10.08
C GLU A 449 29.71 -0.13 9.39
N LYS A 450 28.55 0.14 10.02
CA LYS A 450 27.57 1.13 9.54
C LYS A 450 28.20 2.52 9.41
N VAL A 451 28.95 2.96 10.42
CA VAL A 451 29.69 4.23 10.36
C VAL A 451 30.74 4.22 9.24
N THR A 452 31.35 3.07 8.97
CA THR A 452 32.30 2.92 7.84
C THR A 452 31.59 3.06 6.49
N LEU A 453 30.40 2.49 6.35
CA LEU A 453 29.55 2.63 5.17
C LEU A 453 29.06 4.07 4.96
N GLU A 454 28.60 4.73 6.02
CA GLU A 454 28.22 6.16 5.98
C GLU A 454 29.41 7.03 5.55
N ASN A 455 30.62 6.70 5.98
CA ASN A 455 31.85 7.38 5.53
C ASN A 455 32.19 7.07 4.06
N THR A 456 31.99 5.85 3.58
CA THR A 456 32.16 5.49 2.17
C THR A 456 31.16 6.22 1.27
N VAL A 457 29.90 6.33 1.71
CA VAL A 457 28.86 7.14 1.04
C VAL A 457 29.26 8.62 1.04
N ASN A 458 29.83 9.13 2.12
CA ASN A 458 30.37 10.49 2.17
C ASN A 458 31.57 10.69 1.23
N ASP A 459 32.48 9.73 1.12
CA ASP A 459 33.60 9.77 0.18
C ASP A 459 33.15 9.68 -1.29
N ALA A 460 32.13 8.88 -1.58
CA ALA A 460 31.47 8.86 -2.88
C ALA A 460 30.83 10.23 -3.19
N ASN A 461 30.17 10.84 -2.20
CA ASN A 461 29.64 12.20 -2.33
C ASN A 461 30.73 13.26 -2.58
N VAL A 462 31.95 13.08 -2.04
CA VAL A 462 33.11 13.94 -2.33
C VAL A 462 33.61 13.75 -3.76
N LYS A 463 33.77 12.50 -4.24
CA LYS A 463 34.17 12.22 -5.62
C LYS A 463 33.19 12.78 -6.65
N VAL A 464 31.89 12.74 -6.37
CA VAL A 464 30.89 13.37 -7.25
C VAL A 464 30.98 14.90 -7.19
N SER A 465 31.43 15.49 -6.09
CA SER A 465 31.70 16.93 -6.02
C SER A 465 32.93 17.37 -6.85
N ASP A 466 33.90 16.48 -7.09
CA ASP A 466 35.05 16.77 -7.96
C ASP A 466 34.68 16.77 -9.46
N LEU A 467 33.58 16.09 -9.82
CA LEU A 467 32.99 16.12 -11.18
C LEU A 467 32.29 17.45 -11.53
N GLU A 468 32.11 18.37 -10.55
CA GLU A 468 31.46 19.69 -10.73
C GLU A 468 32.16 20.62 -11.73
N THR A 469 33.36 20.26 -12.23
CA THR A 469 34.15 21.06 -13.17
C THR A 469 34.19 20.53 -14.60
N VAL A 470 33.54 19.40 -14.87
CA VAL A 470 33.54 18.75 -16.19
C VAL A 470 32.27 19.11 -16.95
N SER A 471 32.41 19.72 -18.12
CA SER A 471 31.29 20.24 -18.93
C SER A 471 30.71 19.25 -19.94
N ASP A 472 31.19 18.01 -19.97
CA ASP A 472 30.85 17.03 -21.01
C ASP A 472 29.91 15.95 -20.47
N LEU A 473 28.66 15.95 -20.97
CA LEU A 473 27.53 15.15 -20.48
C LEU A 473 27.70 13.64 -20.71
N GLU A 474 28.38 13.23 -21.80
CA GLU A 474 28.66 11.81 -22.07
C GLU A 474 29.62 11.23 -21.02
N THR A 475 30.66 11.97 -20.64
CA THR A 475 31.62 11.53 -19.63
C THR A 475 31.00 11.47 -18.23
N VAL A 476 30.04 12.36 -17.92
CA VAL A 476 29.29 12.33 -16.66
C VAL A 476 28.31 11.15 -16.63
N ASN A 477 27.61 10.88 -17.75
CA ASN A 477 26.69 9.73 -17.84
C ASN A 477 27.46 8.41 -17.73
N GLU A 478 28.59 8.28 -18.42
CA GLU A 478 29.47 7.10 -18.35
C GLU A 478 30.08 6.94 -16.95
N ALA A 479 30.45 8.02 -16.26
CA ALA A 479 30.93 7.95 -14.88
C ALA A 479 29.81 7.58 -13.88
N LEU A 480 28.58 8.05 -14.12
CA LEU A 480 27.42 7.72 -13.28
C LEU A 480 26.97 6.28 -13.49
N GLU A 481 26.91 5.80 -14.74
CA GLU A 481 26.67 4.40 -15.08
C GLU A 481 27.72 3.50 -14.43
N ASN A 482 29.00 3.84 -14.54
CA ASN A 482 30.06 3.07 -13.87
C ASN A 482 29.95 3.10 -12.34
N THR A 483 29.48 4.20 -11.74
CA THR A 483 29.29 4.29 -10.28
C THR A 483 28.07 3.49 -9.82
N VAL A 484 26.98 3.52 -10.59
CA VAL A 484 25.79 2.70 -10.35
C VAL A 484 26.14 1.22 -10.52
N ASP A 485 26.92 0.87 -11.54
CA ASP A 485 27.41 -0.49 -11.77
C ASP A 485 28.33 -0.95 -10.65
N ASP A 486 29.21 -0.08 -10.12
CA ASP A 486 30.06 -0.42 -8.98
C ASP A 486 29.25 -0.61 -7.70
N VAL A 487 28.28 0.26 -7.41
CA VAL A 487 27.39 0.13 -6.23
C VAL A 487 26.50 -1.11 -6.36
N THR A 488 25.97 -1.39 -7.55
CA THR A 488 25.15 -2.57 -7.83
C THR A 488 25.99 -3.84 -7.69
N ARG A 489 27.23 -3.84 -8.21
CA ARG A 489 28.17 -4.95 -8.07
C ARG A 489 28.58 -5.19 -6.62
N GLU A 490 28.76 -4.15 -5.83
CA GLU A 490 29.10 -4.26 -4.40
C GLU A 490 27.89 -4.77 -3.59
N LYS A 491 26.69 -4.26 -3.89
CA LYS A 491 25.41 -4.80 -3.39
C LYS A 491 25.24 -6.29 -3.73
N ASP A 492 25.54 -6.69 -4.96
CA ASP A 492 25.42 -8.09 -5.41
C ASP A 492 26.47 -9.00 -4.75
N LEU A 493 27.69 -8.50 -4.52
CA LEU A 493 28.72 -9.22 -3.76
C LEU A 493 28.32 -9.42 -2.30
N LEU A 494 27.75 -8.39 -1.68
CA LEU A 494 27.24 -8.44 -0.31
C LEU A 494 26.01 -9.35 -0.18
N ALA A 495 25.08 -9.30 -1.14
CA ALA A 495 23.94 -10.21 -1.20
C ALA A 495 24.41 -11.68 -1.31
N LYS A 496 25.48 -11.93 -2.04
CA LYS A 496 26.09 -13.25 -2.18
C LYS A 496 26.84 -13.71 -0.93
N GLU A 497 27.51 -12.80 -0.22
CA GLU A 497 28.11 -13.09 1.09
C GLU A 497 27.03 -13.40 2.14
N VAL A 498 25.90 -12.69 2.10
CA VAL A 498 24.70 -12.98 2.91
C VAL A 498 24.12 -14.36 2.59
N GLU A 499 24.06 -14.74 1.32
CA GLU A 499 23.60 -16.06 0.87
C GLU A 499 24.55 -17.19 1.31
N GLU A 500 25.88 -16.98 1.23
CA GLU A 500 26.89 -17.93 1.72
C GLU A 500 26.88 -18.07 3.25
N LEU A 501 26.58 -17.00 3.99
CA LEU A 501 26.36 -17.01 5.44
C LEU A 501 25.10 -17.80 5.84
N ASN A 502 24.00 -17.63 5.10
CA ASN A 502 22.78 -18.41 5.28
C ASN A 502 23.01 -19.91 5.04
N ALA A 503 23.79 -20.28 4.02
CA ALA A 503 24.12 -21.67 3.72
C ALA A 503 25.02 -22.33 4.80
N GLN A 504 25.85 -21.56 5.50
CA GLN A 504 26.65 -22.07 6.63
C GLN A 504 25.81 -22.28 7.90
N PHE A 505 24.66 -21.59 8.01
CA PHE A 505 23.73 -21.68 9.13
C PHE A 505 22.89 -22.96 9.15
N GLU A 506 22.51 -23.48 7.98
CA GLU A 506 21.73 -24.72 7.85
C GLU A 506 22.48 -25.99 8.27
N GLY A 507 23.79 -25.90 8.53
CA GLY A 507 24.66 -27.03 8.90
C GLY A 507 24.87 -27.29 10.39
N ILE A 508 24.25 -26.52 11.29
CA ILE A 508 24.52 -26.58 12.75
C ILE A 508 23.41 -27.38 13.47
N ASP A 509 23.74 -28.60 13.93
CA ASP A 509 22.83 -29.43 14.74
C ASP A 509 22.79 -28.99 16.21
N SER A 510 21.58 -29.05 16.75
CA SER A 510 21.01 -28.58 18.01
C SER A 510 21.90 -28.68 19.27
N GLY A 511 22.40 -27.52 19.71
CA GLY A 511 23.08 -27.38 21.00
C GLY A 511 23.50 -25.95 21.36
N ALA A 512 22.53 -25.12 21.77
CA ALA A 512 22.65 -23.88 22.56
C ALA A 512 22.85 -22.49 21.88
N SER A 513 21.91 -21.59 22.24
CA SER A 513 21.99 -20.13 22.45
C SER A 513 21.37 -19.14 21.42
N VAL A 514 21.01 -17.94 21.91
CA VAL A 514 20.19 -16.88 21.27
C VAL A 514 20.85 -16.07 20.19
N MET A 515 22.16 -16.21 20.06
CA MET A 515 22.88 -15.64 18.93
C MET A 515 22.43 -16.21 17.59
N SER A 516 21.94 -17.46 17.53
CA SER A 516 21.56 -18.04 16.23
C SER A 516 20.32 -17.37 15.62
N PHE A 517 19.41 -16.85 16.44
CA PHE A 517 18.14 -16.26 15.97
C PHE A 517 18.24 -14.75 15.73
N GLY A 518 19.07 -14.04 16.50
CA GLY A 518 19.43 -12.64 16.20
C GLY A 518 20.21 -12.50 14.90
N LEU A 519 21.02 -13.51 14.52
CA LEU A 519 21.75 -13.50 13.25
C LEU A 519 20.84 -13.75 12.06
N ALA A 520 19.85 -14.64 12.17
CA ALA A 520 18.84 -14.83 11.12
C ALA A 520 17.99 -13.55 10.92
N ALA A 521 17.59 -12.87 12.01
CA ALA A 521 16.84 -11.62 11.95
C ALA A 521 17.68 -10.42 11.47
N ALA A 522 18.97 -10.35 11.83
CA ALA A 522 19.90 -9.33 11.34
C ALA A 522 20.29 -9.56 9.87
N ILE A 523 20.41 -10.82 9.43
CA ILE A 523 20.55 -11.17 8.01
C ILE A 523 19.28 -10.75 7.25
N SER A 524 18.08 -11.01 7.76
CA SER A 524 16.84 -10.52 7.14
C SER A 524 16.75 -8.98 7.13
N LEU A 525 17.15 -8.29 8.20
CA LEU A 525 17.20 -6.81 8.27
C LEU A 525 18.27 -6.19 7.37
N LEU A 526 19.41 -6.85 7.15
CA LEU A 526 20.44 -6.45 6.18
C LEU A 526 19.97 -6.70 4.73
N THR A 527 19.24 -7.79 4.49
CA THR A 527 18.56 -8.05 3.20
C THR A 527 17.46 -7.02 2.93
N LEU A 528 16.80 -6.49 3.97
CA LEU A 528 15.72 -5.48 3.91
C LEU A 528 16.21 -4.02 3.85
N ALA A 529 17.48 -3.75 4.19
CA ALA A 529 18.09 -2.41 4.16
C ALA A 529 18.91 -2.16 2.87
N PHE A 530 19.25 -3.21 2.11
CA PHE A 530 19.77 -3.17 0.74
C PHE A 530 18.65 -3.18 -0.29
#